data_AF-A0A1C5UQQ8-F1
#
_entry.id   AF-A0A1C5UQQ8-F1
#
_cell.length_a   1.000
_cell.length_b   1.000
_cell.length_c   1.000
_cell.angle_alpha   90.00
_cell.angle_beta   90.00
_cell.angle_gamma   90.00
#
_symmetry.space_group_name_H-M   'P 1'
#
loop_
_entity.id
_entity.type
_entity.pdbx_description
1 polymer ?
#
loop_
_entity_poly.entity_id
_entity_poly.type
_entity_poly.pdbx_seq_one_letter_code
_entity_poly.pdbx_strand_id
1 'polypeptide(L)'
;MRAGYSIENAWREAKKDVIQQYGMESDMAVEMRQMIHQMDCNVPLEQLLEDFAERSRIEDVEQFAGIFSYAKRSGGDFTAIMGNTVRQMADRMELQETIETALTARKMEQKVMNVIPLFILAFVNVTSGSFLEALYGNVAGVLIMTGCLILYGLAYLWSEKIVRRIGESIC
;
A
#
# COMPACT_ATOMS: atom_id res chain seq x y z
N MET A 1 18.40 8.18 -37.41
CA MET A 1 19.47 7.45 -36.66
C MET A 1 19.43 7.91 -35.20
N ARG A 2 19.53 6.98 -34.22
CA ARG A 2 19.72 7.19 -32.75
C ARG A 2 18.55 7.06 -31.75
N ALA A 3 17.45 6.35 -32.05
CA ALA A 3 16.41 6.10 -31.02
C ALA A 3 16.90 5.20 -29.86
N GLY A 4 17.80 4.25 -30.10
CA GLY A 4 18.38 3.39 -29.04
C GLY A 4 19.32 4.15 -28.10
N TYR A 5 20.23 4.94 -28.66
CA TYR A 5 21.19 5.74 -27.87
C TYR A 5 20.52 6.77 -26.94
N SER A 6 19.37 7.35 -27.33
CA SER A 6 18.65 8.28 -26.46
C SER A 6 18.02 7.57 -25.25
N ILE A 7 17.53 6.34 -25.44
CA ILE A 7 16.88 5.57 -24.37
C ILE A 7 17.93 5.04 -23.39
N GLU A 8 19.07 4.53 -23.89
CA GLU A 8 20.16 4.09 -23.02
C GLU A 8 20.72 5.24 -22.18
N ASN A 9 20.87 6.43 -22.77
CA ASN A 9 21.28 7.62 -22.03
C ASN A 9 20.22 8.04 -21.00
N ALA A 10 18.94 8.00 -21.35
CA ALA A 10 17.85 8.28 -20.40
C ALA A 10 17.87 7.28 -19.23
N TRP A 11 18.15 6.00 -19.49
CA TRP A 11 18.27 4.98 -18.46
C TRP A 11 19.46 5.23 -17.52
N ARG A 12 20.60 5.68 -18.07
CA ARG A 12 21.77 6.09 -17.28
C ARG A 12 21.50 7.32 -16.42
N GLU A 13 20.71 8.26 -16.92
CA GLU A 13 20.29 9.44 -16.17
C GLU A 13 19.33 9.05 -15.03
N ALA A 14 18.32 8.22 -15.33
CA ALA A 14 17.37 7.73 -14.33
C ALA A 14 18.06 6.99 -13.17
N LYS A 15 19.17 6.27 -13.42
CA LYS A 15 19.95 5.66 -12.33
C LYS A 15 20.46 6.72 -11.34
N LYS A 16 20.88 7.88 -11.83
CA LYS A 16 21.39 8.95 -10.94
C LYS A 16 20.27 9.45 -10.03
N ASP A 17 19.07 9.62 -10.57
CA ASP A 17 17.89 10.04 -9.80
C ASP A 17 17.54 9.00 -8.73
N VAL A 18 17.55 7.71 -9.07
CA VAL A 18 17.32 6.61 -8.12
C VAL A 18 18.37 6.60 -7.02
N ILE A 19 19.65 6.77 -7.36
CA ILE A 19 20.74 6.85 -6.36
C ILE A 19 20.55 8.07 -5.45
N GLN A 20 20.13 9.21 -6.01
CA GLN A 20 19.90 10.43 -5.24
C GLN A 20 18.74 10.28 -4.27
N GLN A 21 17.67 9.59 -4.67
CA GLN A 21 16.46 9.42 -3.85
C GLN A 21 16.58 8.30 -2.82
N TYR A 22 17.15 7.14 -3.19
CA TYR A 22 17.12 5.92 -2.38
C TYR A 22 18.51 5.44 -1.91
N GLY A 23 19.59 6.05 -2.39
CA GLY A 23 20.97 5.69 -2.04
C GLY A 23 21.58 4.61 -2.94
N MET A 24 22.91 4.52 -2.93
CA MET A 24 23.68 3.63 -3.83
C MET A 24 23.51 2.13 -3.58
N GLU A 25 23.16 1.75 -2.36
CA GLU A 25 23.01 0.36 -1.91
C GLU A 25 21.54 -0.12 -1.99
N SER A 26 20.63 0.71 -2.51
CA SER A 26 19.23 0.29 -2.70
C SER A 26 19.13 -0.80 -3.76
N ASP A 27 18.18 -1.72 -3.58
CA ASP A 27 17.94 -2.84 -4.51
C ASP A 27 17.78 -2.34 -5.95
N MET A 28 17.02 -1.26 -6.15
CA MET A 28 16.84 -0.64 -7.46
C MET A 28 18.13 -0.06 -8.04
N ALA A 29 18.98 0.60 -7.23
CA ALA A 29 20.25 1.13 -7.70
C ALA A 29 21.24 0.02 -8.11
N VAL A 30 21.23 -1.11 -7.38
CA VAL A 30 22.02 -2.29 -7.74
C VAL A 30 21.52 -2.91 -9.04
N GLU A 31 20.21 -3.08 -9.17
CA GLU A 31 19.57 -3.65 -10.36
C GLU A 31 19.83 -2.79 -11.61
N MET A 32 19.62 -1.47 -11.53
CA MET A 32 19.93 -0.56 -12.64
C MET A 32 21.41 -0.57 -13.03
N ARG A 33 22.31 -0.77 -12.08
CA ARG A 33 23.75 -0.89 -12.34
C ARG A 33 24.07 -2.18 -13.10
N GLN A 34 23.43 -3.29 -12.73
CA GLN A 34 23.56 -4.57 -13.44
C GLN A 34 23.01 -4.46 -14.87
N MET A 35 21.84 -3.86 -15.06
CA MET A 35 21.28 -3.62 -16.39
C MET A 35 22.21 -2.75 -17.25
N ILE A 36 22.74 -1.66 -16.70
CA ILE A 36 23.67 -0.80 -17.44
C ILE A 36 24.94 -1.56 -17.84
N HIS A 37 25.47 -2.40 -16.96
CA HIS A 37 26.62 -3.24 -17.29
C HIS A 37 26.32 -4.22 -18.44
N GLN A 38 25.12 -4.81 -18.46
CA GLN A 38 24.71 -5.70 -19.54
C GLN A 38 24.43 -4.94 -20.85
N MET A 39 23.90 -3.71 -20.78
CA MET A 39 23.78 -2.82 -21.95
C MET A 39 25.16 -2.49 -22.54
N ASP A 40 26.18 -2.25 -21.70
CA ASP A 40 27.57 -2.06 -22.15
C ASP A 40 28.12 -3.31 -22.87
N CYS A 41 27.56 -4.49 -22.57
CA CYS A 41 27.83 -5.75 -23.28
C CYS A 41 26.94 -5.97 -24.52
N ASN A 42 26.28 -4.93 -25.04
CA ASN A 42 25.33 -4.99 -26.18
C ASN A 42 24.09 -5.85 -25.95
N VAL A 43 23.67 -6.08 -24.70
CA VAL A 43 22.37 -6.69 -24.41
C VAL A 43 21.28 -5.61 -24.59
N PRO A 44 20.22 -5.87 -25.39
CA PRO A 44 19.14 -4.90 -25.60
C PRO A 44 18.37 -4.60 -24.30
N LEU A 45 18.04 -3.33 -24.06
CA LEU A 45 17.27 -2.91 -22.88
C LEU A 45 15.89 -3.59 -22.78
N GLU A 46 15.24 -3.90 -23.91
CA GLU A 46 13.96 -4.63 -23.90
C GLU A 46 14.09 -5.97 -23.17
N GLN A 47 15.15 -6.72 -23.48
CA GLN A 47 15.39 -8.02 -22.90
C GLN A 47 15.70 -7.89 -21.39
N LEU A 48 16.49 -6.89 -21.02
CA LEU A 48 16.80 -6.62 -19.61
C LEU A 48 15.56 -6.21 -18.80
N LEU A 49 14.64 -5.47 -19.41
CA LEU A 49 13.37 -5.07 -18.81
C LEU A 49 12.42 -6.26 -18.66
N GLU A 50 12.32 -7.13 -19.66
CA GLU A 50 11.54 -8.37 -19.60
C GLU A 50 12.08 -9.30 -18.50
N ASP A 51 13.40 -9.52 -18.45
CA ASP A 51 14.05 -10.33 -17.41
C ASP A 51 13.88 -9.73 -16.00
N PHE A 52 13.83 -8.40 -15.89
CA PHE A 52 13.57 -7.74 -14.62
C PHE A 52 12.12 -7.85 -14.20
N ALA A 53 11.18 -7.67 -15.12
CA ALA A 53 9.75 -7.82 -14.86
C ALA A 53 9.42 -9.23 -14.34
N GLU A 54 9.95 -10.27 -14.98
CA GLU A 54 9.74 -11.66 -14.57
C GLU A 54 10.34 -11.94 -13.18
N ARG A 55 11.51 -11.37 -12.88
CA ARG A 55 12.15 -11.53 -11.56
C ARG A 55 11.47 -10.72 -10.47
N SER A 56 10.96 -9.53 -10.76
CA SER A 56 10.34 -8.64 -9.77
C SER A 56 8.93 -9.08 -9.39
N ARG A 57 8.20 -9.75 -10.30
CA ARG A 57 6.79 -10.16 -10.12
C ARG A 57 5.88 -9.00 -9.74
N ILE A 58 6.16 -7.82 -10.30
CA ILE A 58 5.37 -6.61 -10.09
C ILE A 58 4.56 -6.39 -11.37
N GLU A 59 3.24 -6.45 -11.25
CA GLU A 59 2.31 -6.36 -12.39
C GLU A 59 2.54 -5.09 -13.23
N ASP A 60 2.76 -3.94 -12.59
CA ASP A 60 3.02 -2.68 -13.28
C ASP A 60 4.34 -2.72 -14.09
N VAL A 61 5.36 -3.44 -13.61
CA VAL A 61 6.65 -3.60 -14.31
C VAL A 61 6.50 -4.56 -15.51
N GLU A 62 5.76 -5.66 -15.35
CA GLU A 62 5.43 -6.58 -16.45
C GLU A 62 4.63 -5.88 -17.56
N GLN A 63 3.63 -5.09 -17.18
CA GLN A 63 2.84 -4.31 -18.13
C GLN A 63 3.70 -3.26 -18.85
N PHE A 64 4.59 -2.57 -18.13
CA PHE A 64 5.51 -1.62 -18.71
C PHE A 64 6.47 -2.27 -19.71
N ALA A 65 7.13 -3.38 -19.33
CA ALA A 65 8.08 -4.09 -20.20
C ALA A 65 7.40 -4.58 -21.49
N GLY A 66 6.19 -5.15 -21.39
CA GLY A 66 5.41 -5.58 -22.55
C GLY A 66 5.04 -4.43 -23.49
N ILE A 67 4.58 -3.30 -22.95
CA ILE A 67 4.26 -2.10 -23.74
C ILE A 67 5.52 -1.49 -24.37
N PHE A 68 6.65 -1.49 -23.66
CA PHE A 68 7.94 -1.01 -24.16
C PHE A 68 8.43 -1.82 -25.35
N SER A 69 8.42 -3.15 -25.22
CA SER A 69 8.81 -4.11 -26.27
C SER A 69 7.91 -3.95 -27.51
N TYR A 70 6.59 -3.85 -27.30
CA TYR A 70 5.61 -3.62 -28.37
C TYR A 70 5.83 -2.28 -29.08
N ALA A 71 5.93 -1.19 -28.32
CA ALA A 71 6.03 0.15 -28.86
C ALA A 71 7.32 0.34 -29.66
N LYS A 72 8.45 -0.23 -29.21
CA LYS A 72 9.73 -0.15 -29.93
C LYS A 72 9.65 -0.84 -31.30
N ARG A 73 8.92 -1.96 -31.38
CA ARG A 73 8.75 -2.74 -32.61
C ARG A 73 7.71 -2.16 -33.57
N SER A 74 6.69 -1.48 -33.02
CA SER A 74 5.58 -0.90 -33.80
C SER A 74 5.98 0.36 -34.59
N GLY A 75 7.00 1.10 -34.15
CA GLY A 75 7.52 2.28 -34.88
C GLY A 75 6.55 3.47 -35.00
N GLY A 76 5.36 3.39 -34.39
CA GLY A 76 4.43 4.50 -34.20
C GLY A 76 4.93 5.50 -33.14
N ASP A 77 4.03 6.33 -32.59
CA ASP A 77 4.39 7.31 -31.55
C ASP A 77 4.69 6.63 -30.20
N PHE A 78 5.86 5.98 -30.14
CA PHE A 78 6.43 5.32 -28.96
C PHE A 78 6.39 6.23 -27.74
N THR A 79 6.73 7.50 -27.94
CA THR A 79 6.76 8.52 -26.89
C THR A 79 5.38 8.75 -26.29
N ALA A 80 4.32 8.84 -27.11
CA ALA A 80 2.96 9.03 -26.62
C ALA A 80 2.42 7.79 -25.88
N ILE A 81 2.66 6.59 -26.40
CA ILE A 81 2.24 5.34 -25.76
C ILE A 81 2.92 5.20 -24.39
N MET A 82 4.24 5.36 -24.36
CA MET A 82 5.03 5.26 -23.14
C MET A 82 4.63 6.31 -22.11
N GLY A 83 4.46 7.56 -22.55
CA GLY A 83 4.05 8.67 -21.67
C GLY A 83 2.67 8.44 -21.04
N ASN A 84 1.73 7.87 -21.78
CA ASN A 84 0.40 7.54 -21.24
C ASN A 84 0.45 6.38 -20.23
N THR A 85 1.26 5.35 -20.49
CA THR A 85 1.43 4.22 -19.56
C THR A 85 2.08 4.67 -18.26
N VAL A 86 3.19 5.42 -18.34
CA VAL A 86 3.87 5.95 -17.15
C VAL A 86 2.95 6.87 -16.33
N ARG A 87 2.14 7.70 -16.99
CA ARG A 87 1.14 8.54 -16.30
C ARG A 87 0.11 7.69 -15.56
N GLN A 88 -0.44 6.66 -16.19
CA GLN A 88 -1.39 5.76 -15.53
C GLN A 88 -0.78 5.01 -14.34
N MET A 89 0.49 4.57 -14.45
CA MET A 89 1.19 3.94 -13.33
C MET A 89 1.40 4.93 -12.17
N ALA A 90 1.82 6.17 -12.47
CA ALA A 90 1.99 7.21 -11.46
C ALA A 90 0.67 7.53 -10.73
N ASP A 91 -0.43 7.67 -11.49
CA ASP A 91 -1.76 7.91 -10.92
C ASP A 91 -2.18 6.75 -9.99
N ARG A 92 -1.87 5.49 -10.35
CA ARG A 92 -2.14 4.31 -9.50
C ARG A 92 -1.32 4.33 -8.21
N MET A 93 -0.03 4.65 -8.29
CA MET A 93 0.85 4.74 -7.12
C MET A 93 0.37 5.81 -6.14
N GLU A 94 0.03 7.00 -6.64
CA GLU A 94 -0.48 8.11 -5.81
C GLU A 94 -1.82 7.74 -5.14
N LEU A 95 -2.71 7.06 -5.86
CA LEU A 95 -3.96 6.56 -5.30
C LEU A 95 -3.72 5.52 -4.20
N GLN A 96 -2.76 4.60 -4.37
CA GLN A 96 -2.42 3.60 -3.35
C GLN A 96 -1.91 4.26 -2.07
N GLU A 97 -1.01 5.24 -2.17
CA GLU A 97 -0.51 6.00 -1.00
C GLU A 97 -1.64 6.78 -0.33
N THR A 98 -2.52 7.40 -1.11
CA THR A 98 -3.72 8.10 -0.61
C THR A 98 -4.67 7.14 0.12
N ILE A 99 -4.86 5.93 -0.39
CA ILE A 99 -5.67 4.90 0.25
C ILE A 99 -5.02 4.44 1.57
N GLU A 100 -3.71 4.19 1.59
CA GLU A 100 -3.00 3.76 2.79
C GLU A 100 -3.07 4.80 3.91
N THR A 101 -2.89 6.08 3.57
CA THR A 101 -3.00 7.19 4.53
C THR A 101 -4.43 7.37 5.04
N ALA A 102 -5.43 7.30 4.15
CA ALA A 102 -6.84 7.36 4.54
C ALA A 102 -7.24 6.18 5.45
N LEU A 103 -6.76 4.97 5.16
CA LEU A 103 -6.98 3.79 6.00
C LEU A 103 -6.34 3.93 7.37
N THR A 104 -5.12 4.47 7.44
CA THR A 104 -4.42 4.72 8.71
C THR A 104 -5.21 5.68 9.60
N ALA A 105 -5.75 6.75 9.03
CA ALA A 105 -6.61 7.69 9.74
C ALA A 105 -7.90 7.00 10.26
N ARG A 106 -8.57 6.21 9.43
CA ARG A 106 -9.79 5.48 9.82
C ARG A 106 -9.54 4.44 10.92
N LYS A 107 -8.39 3.75 10.89
CA LYS A 107 -8.00 2.82 11.97
C LYS A 107 -7.85 3.55 13.31
N MET A 108 -7.29 4.77 13.31
CA MET A 108 -7.18 5.57 14.53
C MET A 108 -8.54 6.03 15.06
N GLU A 109 -9.44 6.50 14.19
CA GLU A 109 -10.80 6.87 14.60
C GLU A 109 -11.56 5.70 15.23
N GLN A 110 -11.45 4.50 14.64
CA GLN A 110 -12.11 3.32 15.18
C GLN A 110 -11.55 2.89 16.54
N LYS A 111 -10.23 3.04 16.74
CA LYS A 111 -9.61 2.81 18.05
C LYS A 111 -10.17 3.77 19.10
N VAL A 112 -10.39 5.05 18.75
CA VAL A 112 -11.01 6.02 19.66
C VAL A 112 -12.46 5.63 19.97
N MET A 113 -13.26 5.25 18.97
CA MET A 113 -14.66 4.86 19.15
C MET A 113 -14.82 3.64 20.06
N ASN A 114 -13.89 2.68 20.03
CA ASN A 114 -13.89 1.52 20.92
C ASN A 114 -13.48 1.84 22.38
N VAL A 115 -12.74 2.93 22.61
CA VAL A 115 -12.28 3.33 23.95
C VAL A 115 -13.32 4.20 24.68
N ILE A 116 -14.13 4.98 23.95
CA ILE A 116 -15.14 5.87 24.52
C ILE A 116 -16.11 5.17 25.49
N PRO A 117 -16.72 4.01 25.17
CA PRO A 117 -17.67 3.36 26.06
C PRO A 117 -17.02 2.88 27.36
N LEU A 118 -15.78 2.38 27.31
CA LEU A 118 -15.01 2.01 28.49
C LEU A 118 -14.74 3.22 29.38
N PHE A 119 -14.42 4.36 28.77
CA PHE A 119 -14.16 5.61 29.50
C PHE A 119 -15.43 6.13 30.19
N ILE A 120 -16.59 6.07 29.51
CA ILE A 120 -17.88 6.41 30.09
C ILE A 120 -18.22 5.48 31.26
N LEU A 121 -18.02 4.18 31.11
CA LEU A 121 -18.24 3.21 32.19
C LEU A 121 -17.35 3.49 33.42
N ALA A 122 -16.07 3.81 33.20
CA ALA A 122 -15.15 4.18 34.27
C ALA A 122 -15.54 5.51 34.96
N PHE A 123 -15.96 6.50 34.18
CA PHE A 123 -16.38 7.81 34.71
C PHE A 123 -17.63 7.70 35.59
N VAL A 124 -18.62 6.92 35.17
CA VAL A 124 -19.83 6.65 35.97
C VAL A 124 -19.48 5.88 37.24
N ASN A 125 -18.57 4.91 37.18
CA ASN A 125 -18.12 4.16 38.36
C ASN A 125 -17.53 5.08 39.45
N VAL A 126 -16.71 6.06 39.07
CA VAL A 126 -16.08 7.00 40.00
C VAL A 126 -17.07 8.02 40.57
N THR A 127 -18.01 8.50 39.74
CA THR A 127 -18.92 9.59 40.13
C THR A 127 -20.13 9.10 40.95
N SER A 128 -20.58 7.85 40.75
CA SER A 128 -21.76 7.30 41.41
C SER A 128 -21.65 5.79 41.67
N GLY A 129 -20.82 5.41 42.64
CA GLY A 129 -20.69 4.00 43.08
C GLY A 129 -22.02 3.33 43.49
N SER A 130 -22.96 4.10 44.03
CA SER A 130 -24.31 3.64 44.40
C SER A 130 -25.24 3.33 43.21
N PHE A 131 -24.90 3.76 41.99
CA PHE A 131 -25.63 3.39 40.77
C PHE A 131 -25.26 1.98 40.30
N LEU A 132 -24.01 1.55 40.53
CA LEU A 132 -23.56 0.20 40.23
C LEU A 132 -24.02 -0.82 41.27
N GLU A 133 -24.13 -0.44 42.55
CA GLU A 133 -24.74 -1.29 43.58
C GLU A 133 -26.22 -1.60 43.30
N ALA A 134 -27.00 -0.61 42.83
CA ALA A 134 -28.39 -0.84 42.42
C ALA A 134 -28.51 -1.76 41.17
N LEU A 135 -27.46 -1.78 40.33
CA LEU A 135 -27.39 -2.59 39.10
C LEU A 135 -26.87 -4.01 39.36
N TYR A 136 -25.97 -4.22 40.33
CA TYR A 136 -25.41 -5.53 40.68
C TYR A 136 -26.11 -6.21 41.87
N GLY A 137 -26.86 -5.48 42.69
CA GLY A 137 -27.53 -6.00 43.87
C GLY A 137 -28.79 -6.83 43.60
N ASN A 138 -29.33 -6.82 42.37
CA ASN A 138 -30.56 -7.51 42.00
C ASN A 138 -30.33 -8.49 40.84
N VAL A 139 -30.96 -9.67 40.88
CA VAL A 139 -30.76 -10.76 39.89
C VAL A 139 -31.06 -10.31 38.47
N ALA A 140 -32.05 -9.41 38.30
CA ALA A 140 -32.38 -8.80 37.01
C ALA A 140 -31.24 -7.93 36.45
N GLY A 141 -30.52 -7.21 37.32
CA GLY A 141 -29.41 -6.34 36.91
C GLY A 141 -28.15 -7.11 36.53
N VAL A 142 -27.87 -8.23 37.21
CA VAL A 142 -26.79 -9.17 36.83
C VAL A 142 -27.03 -9.75 35.44
N LEU A 143 -28.27 -10.14 35.10
CA LEU A 143 -28.63 -10.63 33.77
C LEU A 143 -28.43 -9.57 32.68
N ILE A 144 -28.84 -8.32 32.93
CA ILE A 144 -28.69 -7.21 31.98
C ILE A 144 -27.20 -6.89 31.75
N MET A 145 -26.39 -6.83 32.82
CA MET A 145 -24.95 -6.57 32.70
C MET A 145 -24.21 -7.68 31.96
N THR A 146 -24.61 -8.93 32.16
CA THR A 146 -24.04 -10.07 31.41
C THR A 146 -24.38 -9.95 29.92
N GLY A 147 -25.61 -9.54 29.59
CA GLY A 147 -26.03 -9.25 28.21
C GLY A 147 -25.25 -8.09 27.58
N CYS A 148 -25.06 -6.97 28.30
CA CYS A 148 -24.26 -5.85 27.84
C CYS A 148 -22.78 -6.23 27.63
N LEU A 149 -22.20 -7.04 28.52
CA LEU A 149 -20.81 -7.54 28.36
C LEU A 149 -20.66 -8.44 27.14
N ILE A 150 -21.62 -9.34 26.90
CA ILE A 150 -21.63 -10.19 25.71
C ILE A 150 -21.76 -9.33 24.45
N LEU A 151 -22.67 -8.35 24.45
CA LEU A 151 -22.87 -7.44 23.32
C LEU A 151 -21.64 -6.57 23.07
N TYR A 152 -20.96 -6.12 24.13
CA TYR A 152 -19.70 -5.39 24.04
C TYR A 152 -18.57 -6.25 23.49
N GLY A 153 -18.45 -7.50 23.96
CA GLY A 153 -17.48 -8.47 23.43
C GLY A 153 -17.74 -8.80 21.96
N LEU A 154 -19.00 -8.99 21.57
CA LEU A 154 -19.39 -9.23 20.18
C LEU A 154 -19.11 -8.01 19.29
N ALA A 155 -19.42 -6.80 19.76
CA ALA A 155 -19.10 -5.56 19.06
C ALA A 155 -17.58 -5.38 18.90
N TYR A 156 -16.79 -5.70 19.93
CA TYR A 156 -15.34 -5.67 19.88
C TYR A 156 -14.80 -6.65 18.82
N LEU A 157 -15.22 -7.92 18.87
CA LEU A 157 -14.83 -8.94 17.90
C LEU A 157 -15.26 -8.59 16.47
N TRP A 158 -16.43 -7.98 16.29
CA TRP A 158 -16.90 -7.51 14.98
C TRP A 158 -16.07 -6.33 14.47
N SER A 159 -15.72 -5.39 15.35
CA SER A 159 -14.87 -4.24 15.00
C SER A 159 -13.50 -4.70 14.52
N GLU A 160 -12.90 -5.68 15.20
CA GLU A 160 -11.59 -6.23 14.87
C GLU A 160 -11.64 -7.02 13.54
N LYS A 161 -12.72 -7.77 13.32
CA LYS A 161 -12.94 -8.53 12.08
C LYS A 161 -13.10 -7.62 10.86
N ILE A 162 -13.78 -6.48 10.99
CA ILE A 162 -13.95 -5.52 9.88
C ILE A 162 -12.61 -4.86 9.53
N VAL A 163 -11.87 -4.40 10.53
CA VAL A 163 -10.55 -3.79 10.33
C VAL A 163 -9.57 -4.78 9.69
N ARG A 164 -9.61 -6.05 10.11
CA ARG A 164 -8.75 -7.11 9.55
C ARG A 164 -9.16 -7.50 8.11
N ARG A 165 -10.45 -7.60 7.81
CA ARG A 165 -10.93 -7.97 6.47
C ARG A 165 -10.61 -6.91 5.41
N ILE A 166 -10.56 -5.63 5.81
CA ILE A 166 -10.13 -4.54 4.93
C ILE A 166 -8.61 -4.62 4.66
N GLY A 167 -7.83 -5.09 5.64
CA GLY A 167 -6.39 -5.34 5.45
C GLY A 167 -6.08 -6.51 4.52
N GLU A 168 -6.86 -7.59 4.57
CA GLU A 168 -6.67 -8.79 3.73
C GLU A 168 -7.18 -8.64 2.29
N SER A 169 -8.00 -7.62 1.97
CA SER A 169 -8.49 -7.40 0.60
C SER A 169 -7.55 -6.55 -0.27
N ILE A 170 -6.47 -6.01 0.31
CA ILE A 170 -5.54 -5.09 -0.34
C ILE A 170 -4.16 -5.75 -0.58
N CYS A 171 -3.88 -6.89 0.07
CA CYS A 171 -2.69 -7.71 -0.14
C CYS A 171 -3.02 -8.93 -0.98
#